data_AF-D3U9P1-F1
#
_entry.id   AF-D3U9P1-F1
#
_cell.length_a   1.000
_cell.length_b   1.000
_cell.length_c   1.000
_cell.angle_alpha   90.00
_cell.angle_beta   90.00
_cell.angle_gamma   90.00
#
_symmetry.space_group_name_H-M   'P 1'
#
loop_
_entity.id
_entity.type
_entity.pdbx_description
1 polymer ?
#
loop_
_entity_poly.entity_id
_entity_poly.type
_entity_poly.pdbx_seq_one_letter_code
_entity_poly.pdbx_strand_id
1 'polypeptide(L)'
;WSYEYSDFKDFEFDAFMIPQDELNQFNIRLLEVDNRTALPQFCWSRMLITSEDVIHSWTIPSIAIKADATPGRLNQTSIWLNRPGVFYGQCSEICGANHSFMPIVIESLPMKEFFKWL
;
A
#
# COMPACT_ATOMS: atom_id res chain seq x y z
N TRP A 1 -3.56 1.36 6.72
CA TRP A 1 -2.80 0.14 6.38
C TRP A 1 -1.42 0.30 6.97
N SER A 2 -0.89 -0.73 7.61
CA SER A 2 0.47 -0.69 8.16
C SER A 2 1.39 -1.48 7.24
N TYR A 3 2.62 -0.99 7.04
CA TYR A 3 3.62 -1.61 6.19
C TYR A 3 4.91 -1.85 6.98
N GLU A 4 5.51 -3.03 6.79
CA GLU A 4 6.74 -3.44 7.44
C GLU A 4 7.77 -3.87 6.38
N TYR A 5 9.01 -3.38 6.52
CA TYR A 5 10.15 -3.69 5.67
C TYR A 5 11.21 -4.46 6.47
N SER A 6 10.90 -5.72 6.79
CA SER A 6 11.68 -6.57 7.69
C SER A 6 13.03 -7.06 7.12
N ASP A 7 13.20 -7.07 5.80
CA ASP A 7 14.49 -7.39 5.17
C ASP A 7 15.56 -6.29 5.42
N PHE A 8 15.16 -5.14 5.94
CA PHE A 8 16.03 -3.98 6.20
C PHE A 8 16.09 -3.63 7.70
N LYS A 9 15.92 -2.36 8.08
CA LYS A 9 16.11 -1.87 9.47
C LYS A 9 14.82 -1.88 10.29
N ASP A 10 14.09 -2.99 10.36
CA ASP A 10 12.83 -3.10 11.13
C ASP A 10 11.95 -1.84 10.96
N PHE A 11 11.78 -1.42 9.70
CA PHE A 11 11.11 -0.16 9.36
C PHE A 11 9.61 -0.43 9.19
N GLU A 12 8.81 0.21 10.04
CA GLU A 12 7.35 0.12 10.03
C GLU A 12 6.70 1.50 10.07
N PHE A 13 5.54 1.63 9.43
CA PHE A 13 4.73 2.84 9.49
C PHE A 13 3.27 2.56 9.11
N ASP A 14 2.40 3.47 9.53
CA ASP A 14 1.00 3.49 9.14
C ASP A 14 0.74 4.44 7.97
N ALA A 15 -0.16 4.03 7.09
CA ALA A 15 -0.71 4.81 6.00
C ALA A 15 -2.21 5.02 6.20
N PHE A 16 -2.60 6.26 6.49
CA PHE A 16 -3.97 6.71 6.66
C PHE A 16 -4.41 7.61 5.51
N MET A 17 -5.71 7.60 5.21
CA MET A 17 -6.29 8.50 4.22
C MET A 17 -6.16 9.95 4.67
N ILE A 18 -5.67 10.84 3.80
CA ILE A 18 -5.64 12.27 4.10
C ILE A 18 -7.08 12.81 4.15
N PRO A 19 -7.49 13.49 5.24
CA PRO A 19 -8.80 14.13 5.35
C PRO A 19 -9.02 15.17 4.26
N GLN A 20 -10.27 15.33 3.82
CA GLN A 20 -10.59 16.23 2.69
C GLN A 20 -10.16 17.68 2.93
N ASP A 21 -10.23 18.15 4.18
CA ASP A 21 -9.87 19.52 4.56
C ASP A 21 -8.34 19.76 4.59
N GLU A 22 -7.55 18.69 4.52
CA GLU A 22 -6.08 18.69 4.52
C GLU A 22 -5.48 18.38 3.13
N LEU A 23 -6.31 18.11 2.12
CA LEU A 23 -5.84 17.80 0.77
C LEU A 23 -5.23 19.03 0.10
N ASN A 24 -4.06 18.85 -0.53
CA ASN A 24 -3.48 19.89 -1.36
C ASN A 24 -4.21 20.03 -2.70
N GLN A 25 -3.97 21.15 -3.38
CA GLN A 25 -4.47 21.34 -4.74
C GLN A 25 -4.00 20.18 -5.64
N PHE A 26 -4.93 19.61 -6.42
CA PHE A 26 -4.74 18.46 -7.32
C PHE A 26 -4.60 17.08 -6.67
N ASN A 27 -4.66 16.97 -5.35
CA ASN A 27 -4.77 15.67 -4.70
C ASN A 27 -6.11 14.98 -4.99
N ILE A 28 -6.10 13.65 -5.04
CA ILE A 28 -7.29 12.87 -5.36
C ILE A 28 -8.07 12.52 -4.09
N ARG A 29 -9.29 13.05 -3.99
CA ARG A 29 -10.20 12.77 -2.88
C ARG A 29 -10.38 11.26 -2.67
N LEU A 30 -10.28 10.81 -1.42
CA LEU A 30 -10.40 9.42 -0.97
C LEU A 30 -9.29 8.45 -1.38
N LEU A 31 -8.28 8.89 -2.15
CA LEU A 31 -7.21 8.01 -2.62
C LEU A 31 -5.83 8.35 -2.05
N GLU A 32 -5.61 9.60 -1.61
CA GLU A 32 -4.33 10.00 -1.05
C GLU A 32 -4.15 9.49 0.38
N VAL A 33 -2.89 9.18 0.71
CA VAL A 33 -2.45 8.76 2.04
C VAL A 33 -1.33 9.67 2.53
N ASP A 34 -1.19 9.78 3.85
CA ASP A 34 -0.12 10.52 4.52
C ASP A 34 1.27 9.91 4.22
N ASN A 35 1.38 8.59 4.29
CA ASN A 35 2.60 7.83 4.03
C ASN A 35 2.39 6.84 2.88
N ARG A 36 3.03 7.09 1.74
CA ARG A 36 3.02 6.16 0.60
C ARG A 36 4.04 5.06 0.84
N THR A 37 3.69 3.83 0.49
CA THR A 37 4.64 2.71 0.54
C THR A 37 5.47 2.67 -0.74
N ALA A 38 6.79 2.71 -0.62
CA ALA A 38 7.67 2.74 -1.78
C ALA A 38 8.14 1.33 -2.17
N LEU A 39 8.18 1.03 -3.46
CA LEU A 39 8.78 -0.20 -3.97
C LEU A 39 9.81 0.10 -5.07
N PRO A 40 10.91 -0.65 -5.14
CA PRO A 40 11.91 -0.46 -6.18
C PRO A 40 11.40 -0.95 -7.55
N GLN A 41 11.61 -0.13 -8.58
CA GLN A 41 11.39 -0.52 -9.97
C GLN A 41 12.38 -1.62 -10.42
N PHE A 42 11.96 -2.46 -11.38
CA PHE A 42 12.75 -3.55 -11.97
C PHE A 42 13.32 -4.54 -10.94
N CYS A 43 12.61 -4.72 -9.82
CA CYS A 43 12.96 -5.66 -8.77
C CYS A 43 11.71 -6.46 -8.37
N TRP A 44 11.86 -7.77 -8.20
CA TRP A 44 10.78 -8.60 -7.66
C TRP A 44 10.64 -8.33 -6.16
N SER A 45 9.54 -7.71 -5.77
CA SER A 45 9.19 -7.47 -4.36
C SER A 45 8.18 -8.52 -3.92
N ARG A 46 8.48 -9.26 -2.85
CA ARG A 46 7.52 -10.17 -2.21
C ARG A 46 6.69 -9.35 -1.22
N MET A 47 5.38 -9.42 -1.35
CA MET A 47 4.45 -8.83 -0.40
C MET A 47 3.78 -9.94 0.42
N LEU A 48 3.78 -9.77 1.74
CA LEU A 48 3.08 -10.62 2.70
C LEU A 48 1.90 -9.81 3.25
N ILE A 49 0.71 -10.38 3.22
CA ILE A 49 -0.56 -9.68 3.46
C ILE A 49 -1.33 -10.47 4.52
N THR A 50 -1.66 -9.80 5.61
CA THR A 50 -2.46 -10.34 6.72
C THR A 50 -3.28 -9.22 7.35
N SER A 51 -4.11 -9.57 8.33
CA SER A 51 -4.92 -8.61 9.10
C SER A 51 -4.79 -8.88 10.59
N GLU A 52 -4.93 -7.83 11.39
CA GLU A 52 -4.91 -7.89 12.85
C GLU A 52 -6.32 -7.93 13.48
N ASP A 53 -7.37 -7.60 12.71
CA ASP A 53 -8.74 -7.46 13.22
C ASP A 53 -9.77 -8.29 12.44
N VAL A 54 -10.30 -7.78 11.34
CA VAL A 54 -11.32 -8.39 10.48
C VAL A 54 -10.74 -8.67 9.10
N ILE A 55 -11.54 -9.24 8.19
CA ILE A 55 -11.08 -9.47 6.83
C ILE A 55 -11.01 -8.14 6.08
N HIS A 56 -9.86 -7.87 5.46
CA HIS A 56 -9.69 -6.81 4.46
C HIS A 56 -9.23 -7.44 3.13
N SER A 57 -9.06 -6.63 2.09
CA SER A 57 -8.45 -7.10 0.85
C SER A 57 -7.58 -6.01 0.25
N TRP A 58 -6.28 -6.30 0.15
CA TRP A 58 -5.28 -5.39 -0.37
C TRP A 58 -5.31 -5.45 -1.90
N THR A 59 -5.68 -4.34 -2.54
CA THR A 59 -5.92 -4.31 -3.99
C THR A 59 -5.33 -3.07 -4.62
N ILE A 60 -4.56 -3.26 -5.69
CA ILE A 60 -4.16 -2.21 -6.64
C ILE A 60 -4.48 -2.70 -8.06
N PRO A 61 -5.56 -2.19 -8.69
CA PRO A 61 -6.02 -2.69 -9.99
C PRO A 61 -4.99 -2.53 -11.12
N SER A 62 -4.25 -1.42 -11.14
CA SER A 62 -3.30 -1.10 -12.21
C SER A 62 -2.08 -2.03 -12.29
N ILE A 63 -1.80 -2.79 -11.22
CA ILE A 63 -0.77 -3.83 -11.18
C ILE A 63 -1.38 -5.24 -11.07
N ALA A 64 -2.71 -5.35 -11.24
CA ALA A 64 -3.48 -6.59 -11.20
C ALA A 64 -3.28 -7.43 -9.92
N ILE A 65 -3.13 -6.77 -8.77
CA ILE A 65 -3.02 -7.44 -7.48
C ILE A 65 -4.29 -7.19 -6.69
N LYS A 66 -4.89 -8.30 -6.23
CA LYS A 66 -5.90 -8.36 -5.19
C LYS A 66 -5.58 -9.57 -4.32
N ALA A 67 -5.39 -9.37 -3.03
CA ALA A 67 -5.13 -10.44 -2.09
C ALA A 67 -5.77 -10.13 -0.74
N ASP A 68 -6.52 -11.10 -0.22
CA ASP A 68 -7.25 -10.92 1.03
C ASP A 68 -6.28 -10.89 2.21
N ALA A 69 -6.53 -9.98 3.14
CA ALA A 69 -5.86 -9.86 4.42
C ALA A 69 -6.76 -10.53 5.46
N THR A 70 -6.47 -11.78 5.78
CA THR A 70 -7.28 -12.59 6.71
C THR A 70 -6.55 -12.76 8.04
N PRO A 71 -7.20 -12.47 9.19
CA PRO A 71 -6.59 -12.69 10.50
C PRO A 71 -6.11 -14.12 10.70
N GLY A 72 -4.89 -14.28 11.19
CA GLY A 72 -4.26 -15.59 11.41
C GLY A 72 -3.77 -16.30 10.13
N ARG A 73 -3.81 -15.65 8.96
CA ARG A 73 -3.28 -16.17 7.70
C ARG A 73 -2.38 -15.13 7.02
N LEU A 74 -1.23 -15.58 6.53
CA LEU A 74 -0.28 -14.76 5.79
C LEU A 74 -0.32 -15.15 4.31
N ASN A 75 -0.97 -14.33 3.49
CA ASN A 75 -1.01 -14.50 2.04
C ASN A 75 0.24 -13.87 1.41
N GLN A 76 0.74 -14.48 0.33
CA GLN A 76 1.93 -14.00 -0.38
C GLN A 76 1.60 -13.66 -1.84
N THR A 77 2.11 -12.54 -2.32
CA THR A 77 2.11 -12.18 -3.75
C THR A 77 3.46 -11.59 -4.15
N SER A 78 3.75 -11.58 -5.46
CA SER A 78 4.98 -11.01 -6.02
C SER A 78 4.64 -9.82 -6.90
N ILE A 79 5.37 -8.72 -6.72
CA ILE A 79 5.17 -7.47 -7.43
C ILE A 79 6.38 -7.18 -8.30
N TRP A 80 6.15 -6.81 -9.56
CA TRP A 80 7.16 -6.29 -10.47
C TRP A 80 6.68 -4.98 -11.08
N LEU A 81 7.38 -3.89 -10.79
CA LEU A 81 7.08 -2.55 -11.31
C LEU A 81 8.04 -2.21 -12.45
N ASN A 82 7.50 -2.04 -13.66
CA ASN A 82 8.28 -1.79 -14.88
C ASN A 82 8.42 -0.30 -15.25
N ARG A 83 7.80 0.59 -14.47
CA ARG A 83 7.82 2.03 -14.70
C ARG A 83 7.75 2.78 -13.37
N PRO A 84 8.33 3.98 -13.29
CA PRO A 84 8.13 4.86 -12.15
C PRO A 84 6.69 5.38 -12.12
N GLY A 85 6.24 5.80 -10.94
CA GLY A 85 4.94 6.44 -10.76
C GLY A 85 4.21 5.99 -9.51
N VAL A 86 3.03 6.57 -9.33
CA VAL A 86 2.16 6.33 -8.17
C VAL A 86 0.98 5.47 -8.61
N PHE A 87 0.74 4.38 -7.88
CA PHE A 87 -0.31 3.41 -8.15
C PHE A 87 -1.30 3.38 -7.00
N TYR A 88 -2.57 3.58 -7.32
CA TYR A 88 -3.65 3.71 -6.34
C TYR A 88 -4.51 2.45 -6.26
N GLY A 89 -4.98 2.18 -5.06
CA GLY A 89 -5.81 1.05 -4.71
C GLY A 89 -6.73 1.36 -3.54
N GLN A 90 -7.63 0.43 -3.23
CA GLN A 90 -8.56 0.54 -2.11
C GLN A 90 -8.83 -0.85 -1.52
N CYS A 91 -9.26 -0.88 -0.27
CA CYS A 91 -9.78 -2.12 0.33
C CYS A 91 -10.93 -2.67 -0.51
N SER A 92 -10.88 -3.96 -0.85
CA SER A 92 -11.87 -4.63 -1.72
C SER A 92 -12.65 -5.74 -1.02
N GLU A 93 -12.74 -5.69 0.32
CA GLU A 93 -13.53 -6.58 1.17
C GLU A 93 -14.18 -5.78 2.30
N ILE A 94 -15.45 -6.03 2.60
CA ILE A 94 -16.22 -5.21 3.55
C ILE A 94 -15.67 -5.37 4.98
N CYS A 95 -15.18 -4.27 5.57
CA CYS A 95 -14.48 -4.30 6.85
C CYS A 95 -15.07 -3.35 7.93
N GLY A 96 -16.21 -2.72 7.66
CA GLY A 96 -16.92 -1.87 8.64
C GLY A 96 -17.21 -0.46 8.13
N ALA A 97 -17.46 0.47 9.07
CA ALA A 97 -17.94 1.82 8.76
C ALA A 97 -16.99 2.62 7.86
N ASN A 98 -15.68 2.42 8.01
CA ASN A 98 -14.65 3.15 7.26
C ASN A 98 -14.09 2.35 6.07
N HIS A 99 -14.80 1.31 5.61
CA HIS A 99 -14.37 0.46 4.52
C HIS A 99 -13.96 1.24 3.25
N SER A 100 -14.68 2.31 2.91
CA SER A 100 -14.38 3.16 1.75
C SER A 100 -13.25 4.16 1.95
N PHE A 101 -12.66 4.24 3.15
CA PHE A 101 -11.74 5.30 3.59
C PHE A 101 -10.36 4.77 4.00
N MET A 102 -9.96 3.64 3.42
CA MET A 102 -8.65 3.04 3.63
C MET A 102 -7.94 2.74 2.28
N PRO A 103 -7.55 3.80 1.55
CA PRO A 103 -6.86 3.65 0.28
C PRO A 103 -5.46 3.09 0.46
N ILE A 104 -4.91 2.61 -0.64
CA ILE A 104 -3.58 2.02 -0.77
C ILE A 104 -2.84 2.82 -1.83
N VAL A 105 -1.61 3.26 -1.54
CA VAL A 105 -0.80 3.99 -2.51
C VAL A 105 0.61 3.44 -2.53
N ILE A 106 1.01 2.91 -3.68
CA ILE A 106 2.40 2.51 -3.96
C ILE A 106 3.10 3.58 -4.77
N GLU A 107 4.34 3.90 -4.41
CA GLU A 107 5.25 4.68 -5.23
C GLU A 107 6.39 3.81 -5.77
N SER A 108 6.48 3.70 -7.10
CA SER A 108 7.55 2.98 -7.81
C SER A 108 8.75 3.91 -7.98
N LEU A 109 9.83 3.61 -7.25
CA LEU A 109 11.04 4.43 -7.22
C LEU A 109 12.23 3.72 -7.88
N PRO A 110 13.15 4.45 -8.55
CA PRO A 110 14.49 3.96 -8.83
C PRO A 110 15.17 3.43 -7.57
N MET A 111 15.94 2.33 -7.68
CA MET A 111 16.65 1.70 -6.54
C MET A 111 17.41 2.71 -5.65
N LYS A 112 18.06 3.70 -6.26
CA LYS A 112 18.81 4.74 -5.53
C LYS A 112 17.91 5.64 -4.69
N GLU A 113 16.70 5.92 -5.16
CA GLU A 113 15.71 6.74 -4.44
C GLU A 113 14.99 5.90 -3.38
N PHE A 114 14.68 4.64 -3.70
CA PHE A 114 14.15 3.69 -2.72
C PHE A 114 15.06 3.57 -1.48
N PHE A 115 16.38 3.41 -1.66
CA PHE A 115 17.33 3.37 -0.54
C PHE A 115 17.56 4.70 0.19
N LYS A 116 17.10 5.82 -0.37
CA LYS A 116 17.11 7.11 0.34
C LYS A 116 15.83 7.33 1.13
N TRP A 117 14.73 6.77 0.63
CA TRP A 117 13.43 6.80 1.28
C TRP A 117 13.42 5.88 2.51
N LEU A 118 14.03 4.69 2.37
CA LEU A 118 14.30 3.74 3.44
C LEU A 118 15.37 4.25 4.42
#